data_AF-A0AAW6J4A4-F1
#
_entry.id   AF-A0AAW6J4A4-F1
#
_cell.length_a   1.000
_cell.length_b   1.000
_cell.length_c   1.000
_cell.angle_alpha   90.00
_cell.angle_beta   90.00
_cell.angle_gamma   90.00
#
_symmetry.space_group_name_H-M   'P 1'
#
loop_
_entity.id
_entity.type
_entity.pdbx_description
1 polymer ?
#
loop_
_entity_poly.entity_id
_entity_poly.type
_entity_poly.pdbx_seq_one_letter_code
_entity_poly.pdbx_strand_id
1 'polypeptide(L)'
;MPKDTIYRGASDKTKGFRLQKIRAIKLMIEEIIKNDRQLFYTAIEITEDVDHTIVNESHNESRVEELKAYDNSAFTLQSEAVKNTLVSFFDIYFKNWQSSDNVKLGFYTTATIGKEKKKVLFNGTNLAPPAQPILKIFSDGGPLDQSTFEYFKATILEEYRSQYFKTPNPKSANYAQELARQQNKLDNSYFPILKNLTLEEANNFLDKIYWHFDDEDNDALKASVLQLIKTCPLSNLSNEDKEETIFCELMELLDERQNDNVFSNKFITGSDVKMVFKNAESSISVELLDPSWERYHEESQRITDKRNLGDKLMSVCPDFSKQLHGIYSREACTVKIDTNSGKSFLALKYRVFLACAEYLALNAQSTYTQDEIITAIGNMLEKSTATIEALKNDFTYRVSNEVIIKSIIYDLFDECFIALNEV
;
A
#
# COMPACT_ATOMS: atom_id res chain seq x y z
N MET A 1 -26.22 -3.99 -29.45
CA MET A 1 -26.63 -4.06 -28.03
C MET A 1 -25.42 -4.45 -27.20
N PRO A 2 -25.19 -3.85 -26.03
CA PRO A 2 -24.11 -4.28 -25.14
C PRO A 2 -24.36 -5.74 -24.68
N LYS A 3 -23.31 -6.55 -24.65
CA LYS A 3 -23.37 -7.96 -24.23
C LYS A 3 -23.27 -8.07 -22.70
N ASP A 4 -24.09 -8.92 -22.09
CA ASP A 4 -24.17 -9.14 -20.63
C ASP A 4 -23.04 -10.08 -20.14
N THR A 5 -22.18 -9.62 -19.23
CA THR A 5 -21.23 -10.45 -18.45
C THR A 5 -21.72 -10.66 -17.01
N ILE A 6 -21.37 -11.80 -16.39
CA ILE A 6 -21.81 -12.21 -15.03
C ILE A 6 -20.65 -12.03 -14.04
N TYR A 7 -20.93 -11.50 -12.84
CA TYR A 7 -19.99 -11.40 -11.73
C TYR A 7 -19.71 -12.76 -11.07
N ARG A 8 -18.43 -13.10 -10.87
CA ARG A 8 -17.93 -14.38 -10.36
C ARG A 8 -17.03 -14.10 -9.16
N GLY A 9 -17.30 -14.67 -7.98
CA GLY A 9 -16.47 -14.46 -6.77
C GLY A 9 -15.96 -15.79 -6.20
N ALA A 10 -14.74 -15.82 -5.64
CA ALA A 10 -14.10 -17.04 -5.11
C ALA A 10 -13.33 -16.85 -3.78
N SER A 11 -13.28 -17.96 -3.01
CA SER A 11 -12.47 -18.37 -1.83
C SER A 11 -12.02 -17.33 -0.79
N ASP A 12 -11.07 -17.70 0.10
CA ASP A 12 -10.70 -17.01 1.35
C ASP A 12 -10.39 -15.52 1.11
N LYS A 13 -11.41 -14.69 1.29
CA LYS A 13 -11.53 -13.36 0.68
C LYS A 13 -10.35 -12.47 1.04
N THR A 14 -9.90 -12.54 2.30
CA THR A 14 -8.85 -11.66 2.82
C THR A 14 -7.48 -11.96 2.22
N LYS A 15 -7.14 -13.24 1.99
CA LYS A 15 -5.88 -13.62 1.33
C LYS A 15 -5.89 -13.20 -0.15
N GLY A 16 -7.02 -13.36 -0.83
CA GLY A 16 -7.19 -12.98 -2.23
C GLY A 16 -7.03 -11.47 -2.46
N PHE A 17 -7.74 -10.64 -1.69
CA PHE A 17 -7.63 -9.17 -1.81
C PHE A 17 -6.22 -8.65 -1.54
N ARG A 18 -5.49 -9.26 -0.60
CA ARG A 18 -4.09 -8.90 -0.35
C ARG A 18 -3.22 -9.21 -1.57
N LEU A 19 -3.37 -10.41 -2.15
CA LEU A 19 -2.60 -10.82 -3.33
C LEU A 19 -2.84 -9.88 -4.52
N GLN A 20 -4.09 -9.50 -4.77
CA GLN A 20 -4.49 -8.53 -5.80
C GLN A 20 -3.73 -7.22 -5.68
N LYS A 21 -3.69 -6.64 -4.47
CA LYS A 21 -3.00 -5.36 -4.25
C LYS A 21 -1.50 -5.47 -4.45
N ILE A 22 -0.87 -6.50 -3.88
CA ILE A 22 0.58 -6.69 -4.03
C ILE A 22 0.92 -6.88 -5.51
N ARG A 23 0.10 -7.64 -6.25
CA ARG A 23 0.30 -7.85 -7.67
C ARG A 23 0.12 -6.58 -8.49
N ALA A 24 -0.91 -5.78 -8.20
CA ALA A 24 -1.11 -4.46 -8.82
C ALA A 24 0.11 -3.55 -8.57
N ILE A 25 0.64 -3.52 -7.35
CA ILE A 25 1.86 -2.75 -7.01
C ILE A 25 3.05 -3.24 -7.83
N LYS A 26 3.27 -4.55 -7.93
CA LYS A 26 4.35 -5.12 -8.74
C LYS A 26 4.30 -4.61 -10.18
N LEU A 27 3.12 -4.67 -10.82
CA LEU A 27 2.94 -4.19 -12.19
C LEU A 27 3.25 -2.69 -12.34
N MET A 28 2.78 -1.87 -11.39
CA MET A 28 3.07 -0.43 -11.40
C MET A 28 4.55 -0.12 -11.31
N ILE A 29 5.27 -0.78 -10.39
CA ILE A 29 6.70 -0.55 -10.18
C ILE A 29 7.53 -1.08 -11.35
N GLU A 30 7.21 -2.29 -11.86
CA GLU A 30 7.86 -2.85 -13.04
C GLU A 30 7.74 -1.92 -14.26
N GLU A 31 6.58 -1.28 -14.45
CA GLU A 31 6.39 -0.37 -15.58
C GLU A 31 7.18 0.93 -15.43
N ILE A 32 7.27 1.49 -14.22
CA ILE A 32 8.11 2.65 -13.93
C ILE A 32 9.60 2.32 -14.13
N ILE A 33 10.04 1.12 -13.75
CA ILE A 33 11.41 0.66 -13.96
C ILE A 33 11.76 0.60 -15.45
N LYS A 34 10.83 0.14 -16.30
CA LYS A 34 11.04 0.12 -17.76
C LYS A 34 11.13 1.54 -18.34
N ASN A 35 10.21 2.41 -17.93
CA ASN A 35 10.13 3.79 -18.41
C ASN A 35 9.40 4.66 -17.38
N ASP A 36 10.14 5.55 -16.71
CA ASP A 36 9.60 6.42 -15.65
C ASP A 36 8.58 7.44 -16.16
N ARG A 37 8.48 7.65 -17.48
CA ARG A 37 7.48 8.52 -18.13
C ARG A 37 6.31 7.74 -18.72
N GLN A 38 6.28 6.42 -18.56
CA GLN A 38 5.19 5.61 -19.09
C GLN A 38 3.86 6.03 -18.48
N LEU A 39 2.88 6.28 -19.33
CA LEU A 39 1.51 6.49 -18.89
C LEU A 39 0.85 5.12 -18.70
N PHE A 40 0.36 4.86 -17.49
CA PHE A 40 -0.41 3.67 -17.18
C PHE A 40 -1.57 3.99 -16.23
N TYR A 41 -2.55 3.09 -16.23
CA TYR A 41 -3.68 3.06 -15.29
C TYR A 41 -3.77 1.67 -14.67
N THR A 42 -3.82 1.60 -13.34
CA THR A 42 -3.97 0.33 -12.61
C THR A 42 -5.18 0.40 -11.71
N ALA A 43 -5.99 -0.65 -11.68
CA ALA A 43 -7.09 -0.79 -10.74
C ALA A 43 -7.24 -2.27 -10.34
N ILE A 44 -8.00 -2.52 -9.29
CA ILE A 44 -8.36 -3.86 -8.83
C ILE A 44 -9.89 -3.97 -8.79
N GLU A 45 -10.42 -5.17 -9.05
CA GLU A 45 -11.86 -5.46 -9.04
C GLU A 45 -12.70 -4.55 -9.98
N ILE A 46 -12.16 -4.24 -11.17
CA ILE A 46 -12.89 -3.48 -12.20
C ILE A 46 -13.43 -4.40 -13.28
N THR A 47 -12.54 -5.05 -14.04
CA THR A 47 -12.91 -6.08 -15.01
C THR A 47 -12.72 -7.45 -14.39
N GLU A 48 -11.55 -7.67 -13.80
CA GLU A 48 -11.17 -8.88 -13.05
C GLU A 48 -10.40 -8.48 -11.77
N ASP A 49 -9.67 -9.42 -11.19
CA ASP A 49 -8.88 -9.24 -9.97
C ASP A 49 -7.89 -8.07 -10.07
N VAL A 50 -7.15 -7.94 -11.19
CA VAL A 50 -6.24 -6.81 -11.47
C VAL A 50 -6.37 -6.35 -12.92
N ASP A 51 -6.54 -5.04 -13.11
CA ASP A 51 -6.56 -4.35 -14.39
C ASP A 51 -5.36 -3.40 -14.50
N HIS A 52 -4.54 -3.53 -15.54
CA HIS A 52 -3.40 -2.66 -15.80
C HIS A 52 -3.33 -2.28 -17.28
N THR A 53 -3.46 -1.01 -17.60
CA THR A 53 -3.42 -0.51 -18.99
C THR A 53 -2.23 0.40 -19.17
N ILE A 54 -1.40 0.08 -20.16
CA ILE A 54 -0.27 0.89 -20.60
C ILE A 54 -0.71 1.69 -21.83
N VAL A 55 -0.49 3.00 -21.82
CA VAL A 55 -0.84 3.89 -22.91
C VAL A 55 0.41 4.27 -23.69
N ASN A 56 0.48 3.84 -24.96
CA ASN A 56 1.53 4.23 -25.90
C ASN A 56 0.96 5.16 -26.98
N GLU A 57 1.84 5.87 -27.69
CA GLU A 57 1.43 6.86 -28.71
C GLU A 57 0.58 6.26 -29.85
N SER A 58 0.80 4.98 -30.18
CA SER A 58 0.12 4.29 -31.29
C SER A 58 -0.98 3.33 -30.84
N HIS A 59 -0.92 2.83 -29.61
CA HIS A 59 -1.86 1.84 -29.11
C HIS A 59 -1.85 1.74 -27.59
N ASN A 60 -2.94 1.26 -27.01
CA ASN A 60 -2.99 0.86 -25.61
C ASN A 60 -2.74 -0.64 -25.51
N GLU A 61 -2.00 -1.06 -24.49
CA GLU A 61 -1.86 -2.45 -24.08
C GLU A 61 -2.66 -2.64 -22.79
N SER A 62 -3.61 -3.58 -22.80
CA SER A 62 -4.46 -3.85 -21.64
C SER A 62 -4.12 -5.21 -21.08
N ARG A 63 -3.69 -5.24 -19.82
CA ARG A 63 -3.40 -6.44 -19.06
C ARG A 63 -4.50 -6.66 -18.03
N VAL A 64 -5.10 -7.83 -18.05
CA VAL A 64 -6.14 -8.22 -17.09
C VAL A 64 -5.73 -9.55 -16.47
N GLU A 65 -5.65 -9.61 -15.14
CA GLU A 65 -5.23 -10.80 -14.42
C GLU A 65 -6.33 -11.33 -13.50
N GLU A 66 -6.34 -12.65 -13.36
CA GLU A 66 -7.13 -13.43 -12.41
C GLU A 66 -6.17 -14.17 -11.49
N LEU A 67 -6.32 -13.95 -10.19
CA LEU A 67 -5.42 -14.43 -9.14
C LEU A 67 -6.15 -15.48 -8.29
N LYS A 68 -5.51 -16.63 -8.12
CA LYS A 68 -6.08 -17.80 -7.45
C LYS A 68 -5.13 -18.29 -6.37
N ALA A 69 -5.31 -17.81 -5.14
CA ALA A 69 -4.56 -18.23 -3.96
C ALA A 69 -5.19 -19.51 -3.35
N TYR A 70 -4.51 -20.65 -3.50
CA TYR A 70 -4.96 -21.94 -2.99
C TYR A 70 -3.81 -22.70 -2.33
N ASP A 71 -4.02 -23.17 -1.11
CA ASP A 71 -3.05 -23.97 -0.37
C ASP A 71 -3.16 -25.45 -0.80
N ASN A 72 -2.02 -26.09 -1.14
CA ASN A 72 -1.91 -27.53 -1.42
C ASN A 72 -2.92 -28.09 -2.44
N SER A 73 -3.16 -27.36 -3.53
CA SER A 73 -4.07 -27.79 -4.59
C SER A 73 -3.37 -28.01 -5.92
N ALA A 74 -3.95 -28.88 -6.75
CA ALA A 74 -3.50 -29.15 -8.11
C ALA A 74 -4.64 -28.83 -9.07
N PHE A 75 -4.43 -27.87 -9.96
CA PHE A 75 -5.42 -27.47 -10.95
C PHE A 75 -5.36 -28.32 -12.21
N THR A 76 -6.53 -28.59 -12.76
CA THR A 76 -6.71 -29.19 -14.08
C THR A 76 -7.65 -28.30 -14.87
N LEU A 77 -7.83 -28.57 -16.17
CA LEU A 77 -8.85 -27.86 -16.94
C LEU A 77 -10.27 -27.97 -16.32
N GLN A 78 -10.53 -29.02 -15.54
CA GLN A 78 -11.84 -29.25 -14.89
C GLN A 78 -12.01 -28.51 -13.57
N SER A 79 -10.98 -27.86 -13.05
CA SER A 79 -11.06 -27.08 -11.81
C SER A 79 -11.99 -25.89 -12.02
N GLU A 80 -12.91 -25.66 -11.09
CA GLU A 80 -13.92 -24.59 -11.19
C GLU A 80 -13.28 -23.22 -11.42
N ALA A 81 -12.23 -22.88 -10.66
CA ALA A 81 -11.47 -21.65 -10.81
C ALA A 81 -10.93 -21.46 -12.24
N VAL A 82 -10.33 -22.52 -12.82
CA VAL A 82 -9.75 -22.48 -14.17
C VAL A 82 -10.83 -22.30 -15.22
N LYS A 83 -11.94 -23.04 -15.14
CA LYS A 83 -13.04 -22.92 -16.12
C LYS A 83 -13.71 -21.56 -16.05
N ASN A 84 -13.94 -21.04 -14.85
CA ASN A 84 -14.53 -19.71 -14.65
C ASN A 84 -13.66 -18.61 -15.27
N THR A 85 -12.36 -18.64 -15.00
CA THR A 85 -11.43 -17.67 -15.58
C THR A 85 -11.32 -17.80 -17.09
N LEU A 86 -11.24 -19.01 -17.64
CA LEU A 86 -11.20 -19.20 -19.10
C LEU A 86 -12.46 -18.66 -19.81
N VAL A 87 -13.64 -18.82 -19.21
CA VAL A 87 -14.87 -18.21 -19.72
C VAL A 87 -14.79 -16.68 -19.67
N SER A 88 -14.30 -16.10 -18.58
CA SER A 88 -14.15 -14.65 -18.45
C SER A 88 -13.15 -14.07 -19.44
N PHE A 89 -11.99 -14.71 -19.55
CA PHE A 89 -10.95 -14.37 -20.52
C PHE A 89 -11.44 -14.46 -21.96
N PHE A 90 -12.26 -15.47 -22.28
CA PHE A 90 -12.89 -15.58 -23.59
C PHE A 90 -13.79 -14.39 -23.88
N ASP A 91 -14.64 -13.99 -22.93
CA ASP A 91 -15.50 -12.82 -23.07
C ASP A 91 -14.69 -11.53 -23.26
N ILE A 92 -13.62 -11.33 -22.47
CA ILE A 92 -12.74 -10.16 -22.56
C ILE A 92 -12.05 -10.11 -23.93
N TYR A 93 -11.44 -11.22 -24.34
CA TYR A 93 -10.73 -11.33 -25.61
C TYR A 93 -11.66 -11.00 -26.79
N PHE A 94 -12.82 -11.67 -26.89
CA PHE A 94 -13.73 -11.45 -28.02
C PHE A 94 -14.49 -10.13 -27.95
N LYS A 95 -14.60 -9.50 -26.77
CA LYS A 95 -15.09 -8.12 -26.63
C LYS A 95 -14.13 -7.10 -27.21
N ASN A 96 -12.83 -7.32 -27.02
CA ASN A 96 -11.77 -6.39 -27.42
C ASN A 96 -11.11 -6.75 -28.78
N TRP A 97 -11.42 -7.94 -29.33
CA TRP A 97 -10.86 -8.51 -30.55
C TRP A 97 -10.99 -7.62 -31.79
N GLN A 98 -12.05 -6.80 -31.88
CA GLN A 98 -12.23 -5.88 -33.00
C GLN A 98 -11.49 -4.55 -32.84
N SER A 99 -10.74 -4.35 -31.74
CA SER A 99 -10.21 -3.03 -31.36
C SER A 99 -8.71 -2.98 -31.04
N SER A 100 -8.02 -4.09 -30.74
CA SER A 100 -6.55 -4.12 -30.64
C SER A 100 -5.98 -5.53 -30.41
N ASP A 101 -4.83 -5.84 -31.03
CA ASP A 101 -3.99 -7.03 -30.76
C ASP A 101 -3.35 -7.08 -29.35
N ASN A 102 -3.65 -6.08 -28.51
CA ASN A 102 -2.84 -5.71 -27.35
C ASN A 102 -3.49 -6.06 -26.00
N VAL A 103 -4.46 -6.97 -25.99
CA VAL A 103 -4.97 -7.53 -24.72
C VAL A 103 -4.04 -8.67 -24.29
N LYS A 104 -3.58 -8.62 -23.05
CA LYS A 104 -2.82 -9.65 -22.37
C LYS A 104 -3.62 -10.13 -21.16
N LEU A 105 -3.77 -11.44 -21.01
CA LEU A 105 -4.55 -12.06 -19.96
C LEU A 105 -3.61 -12.83 -19.04
N GLY A 106 -3.77 -12.74 -17.72
CA GLY A 106 -2.86 -13.39 -16.78
C GLY A 106 -3.59 -14.31 -15.82
N PHE A 107 -3.28 -15.61 -15.84
CA PHE A 107 -3.74 -16.54 -14.82
C PHE A 107 -2.62 -16.77 -13.81
N TYR A 108 -2.79 -16.27 -12.59
CA TYR A 108 -1.79 -16.40 -11.52
C TYR A 108 -2.32 -17.30 -10.42
N THR A 109 -1.54 -18.31 -10.02
CA THR A 109 -1.94 -19.18 -8.93
C THR A 109 -0.75 -19.75 -8.15
N THR A 110 -0.98 -19.97 -6.86
CA THR A 110 -0.08 -20.75 -5.98
C THR A 110 -0.28 -22.26 -6.14
N ALA A 111 -1.26 -22.69 -6.94
CA ALA A 111 -1.55 -24.10 -7.17
C ALA A 111 -0.62 -24.71 -8.22
N THR A 112 -0.38 -26.02 -8.07
CA THR A 112 0.39 -26.83 -9.02
C THR A 112 -0.47 -27.25 -10.22
N ILE A 113 0.17 -27.78 -11.26
CA ILE A 113 -0.53 -28.39 -12.40
C ILE A 113 -0.82 -29.88 -12.11
N GLY A 114 -2.10 -30.24 -12.13
CA GLY A 114 -2.60 -31.62 -12.04
C GLY A 114 -2.93 -32.24 -13.40
N LYS A 115 -3.15 -33.56 -13.42
CA LYS A 115 -3.52 -34.33 -14.62
C LYS A 115 -5.03 -34.57 -14.71
N GLU A 116 -5.61 -34.35 -15.89
CA GLU A 116 -7.03 -34.63 -16.16
C GLU A 116 -7.33 -36.13 -16.07
N LYS A 117 -8.37 -36.47 -15.31
CA LYS A 117 -8.86 -37.86 -15.16
C LYS A 117 -10.28 -38.06 -15.70
N LYS A 118 -11.05 -36.96 -15.81
CA LYS A 118 -12.46 -36.98 -16.17
C LYS A 118 -12.64 -37.02 -17.69
N LYS A 119 -13.50 -37.91 -18.19
CA LYS A 119 -13.97 -37.86 -19.58
C LYS A 119 -15.02 -36.75 -19.75
N VAL A 120 -15.08 -36.15 -20.93
CA VAL A 120 -16.03 -35.08 -21.25
C VAL A 120 -16.95 -35.55 -22.36
N LEU A 121 -18.25 -35.32 -22.20
CA LEU A 121 -19.23 -35.66 -23.22
C LEU A 121 -19.34 -34.51 -24.21
N PHE A 122 -19.07 -34.77 -25.50
CA PHE A 122 -19.17 -33.78 -26.57
C PHE A 122 -19.85 -34.37 -27.79
N ASN A 123 -20.94 -33.76 -28.26
CA ASN A 123 -21.74 -34.23 -29.41
C ASN A 123 -22.09 -35.73 -29.35
N GLY A 124 -22.43 -36.23 -28.15
CA GLY A 124 -22.78 -37.65 -27.93
C GLY A 124 -21.58 -38.61 -27.84
N THR A 125 -20.35 -38.10 -27.95
CA THR A 125 -19.12 -38.88 -27.86
C THR A 125 -18.39 -38.58 -26.55
N ASN A 126 -17.88 -39.61 -25.87
CA ASN A 126 -17.04 -39.45 -24.68
C ASN A 126 -15.58 -39.21 -25.09
N LEU A 127 -15.13 -37.97 -24.93
CA LEU A 127 -13.74 -37.58 -25.16
C LEU A 127 -12.89 -38.04 -23.98
N ALA A 128 -11.79 -38.75 -24.29
CA ALA A 128 -10.79 -39.11 -23.30
C ALA A 128 -9.99 -37.87 -22.89
N PRO A 129 -9.53 -37.77 -21.63
CA PRO A 129 -8.57 -36.76 -21.26
C PRO A 129 -7.29 -36.91 -22.11
N PRO A 130 -6.60 -35.82 -22.44
CA PRO A 130 -5.37 -35.87 -23.23
C PRO A 130 -4.26 -36.61 -22.49
N ALA A 131 -3.17 -36.96 -23.18
CA ALA A 131 -2.05 -37.69 -22.56
C ALA A 131 -1.24 -36.82 -21.59
N GLN A 132 -0.97 -35.56 -21.95
CA GLN A 132 -0.27 -34.59 -21.11
C GLN A 132 -1.25 -33.64 -20.41
N PRO A 133 -0.94 -33.10 -19.23
CA PRO A 133 -1.79 -32.09 -18.57
C PRO A 133 -2.04 -30.90 -19.51
N ILE A 134 -3.31 -30.51 -19.73
CA ILE A 134 -3.64 -29.41 -20.65
C ILE A 134 -3.02 -28.10 -20.16
N LEU A 135 -3.10 -27.84 -18.86
CA LEU A 135 -2.54 -26.61 -18.29
C LEU A 135 -1.01 -26.54 -18.42
N LYS A 136 -0.35 -27.70 -18.54
CA LYS A 136 1.09 -27.74 -18.84
C LYS A 136 1.37 -27.35 -20.29
N ILE A 137 0.56 -27.82 -21.23
CA ILE A 137 0.63 -27.39 -22.64
C ILE A 137 0.47 -25.87 -22.72
N PHE A 138 -0.51 -25.31 -22.01
CA PHE A 138 -0.74 -23.87 -21.96
C PHE A 138 0.43 -23.09 -21.35
N SER A 139 0.93 -23.55 -20.21
CA SER A 139 2.06 -22.90 -19.52
C SER A 139 3.35 -22.94 -20.31
N ASP A 140 3.57 -23.98 -21.11
CA ASP A 140 4.75 -24.12 -21.96
C ASP A 140 4.60 -23.39 -23.33
N GLY A 141 3.46 -22.74 -23.60
CA GLY A 141 3.18 -22.07 -24.87
C GLY A 141 3.03 -23.03 -26.05
N GLY A 142 2.66 -24.29 -25.78
CA GLY A 142 2.47 -25.31 -26.80
C GLY A 142 1.10 -25.18 -27.48
N PRO A 143 1.00 -25.37 -28.81
CA PRO A 143 -0.29 -25.37 -29.48
C PRO A 143 -1.10 -26.61 -29.13
N LEU A 144 -2.42 -26.48 -29.14
CA LEU A 144 -3.32 -27.61 -29.05
C LEU A 144 -3.29 -28.46 -30.33
N ASP A 145 -3.31 -29.79 -30.17
CA ASP A 145 -3.69 -30.70 -31.24
C ASP A 145 -5.21 -30.82 -31.34
N GLN A 146 -5.71 -31.43 -32.44
CA GLN A 146 -7.15 -31.55 -32.70
C GLN A 146 -7.90 -32.26 -31.56
N SER A 147 -7.32 -33.31 -30.99
CA SER A 147 -7.98 -34.12 -29.94
C SER A 147 -8.08 -33.36 -28.61
N THR A 148 -7.01 -32.63 -28.26
CA THR A 148 -6.91 -31.82 -27.06
C THR A 148 -7.80 -30.59 -27.17
N PHE A 149 -7.88 -30.00 -28.36
CA PHE A 149 -8.80 -28.92 -28.67
C PHE A 149 -10.26 -29.32 -28.53
N GLU A 150 -10.67 -30.48 -29.04
CA GLU A 150 -12.04 -30.96 -28.87
C GLU A 150 -12.38 -31.14 -27.38
N TYR A 151 -11.45 -31.70 -26.59
CA TYR A 151 -11.61 -31.83 -25.15
C TYR A 151 -11.71 -30.47 -24.45
N PHE A 152 -10.83 -29.53 -24.80
CA PHE A 152 -10.85 -28.16 -24.29
C PHE A 152 -12.17 -27.46 -24.59
N LYS A 153 -12.53 -27.41 -25.88
CA LYS A 153 -13.75 -26.76 -26.38
C LYS A 153 -15.00 -27.33 -25.72
N ALA A 154 -15.09 -28.66 -25.59
CA ALA A 154 -16.20 -29.32 -24.92
C ALA A 154 -16.32 -28.89 -23.45
N THR A 155 -15.20 -28.84 -22.73
CA THR A 155 -15.15 -28.47 -21.31
C THR A 155 -15.60 -27.03 -21.10
N ILE A 156 -15.10 -26.09 -21.91
CA ILE A 156 -15.45 -24.67 -21.78
C ILE A 156 -16.88 -24.41 -22.25
N LEU A 157 -17.38 -25.09 -23.28
CA LEU A 157 -18.78 -24.99 -23.69
C LEU A 157 -19.75 -25.45 -22.61
N GLU A 158 -19.44 -26.54 -21.92
CA GLU A 158 -20.23 -27.03 -20.79
C GLU A 158 -20.28 -25.98 -19.67
N GLU A 159 -19.12 -25.45 -19.28
CA GLU A 159 -19.02 -24.42 -18.23
C GLU A 159 -19.76 -23.13 -18.62
N TYR A 160 -19.46 -22.59 -19.81
CA TYR A 160 -20.04 -21.35 -20.30
C TYR A 160 -21.56 -21.46 -20.25
N ARG A 161 -22.10 -22.58 -20.74
CA ARG A 161 -23.55 -22.83 -20.67
C ARG A 161 -24.03 -22.88 -19.21
N SER A 162 -23.39 -23.66 -18.32
CA SER A 162 -23.86 -23.79 -16.94
C SER A 162 -23.95 -22.46 -16.18
N GLN A 163 -23.09 -21.48 -16.49
CA GLN A 163 -23.13 -20.17 -15.84
C GLN A 163 -24.41 -19.36 -16.16
N TYR A 164 -25.05 -19.61 -17.31
CA TYR A 164 -26.31 -18.97 -17.69
C TYR A 164 -27.54 -19.75 -17.23
N PHE A 165 -27.42 -21.07 -17.07
CA PHE A 165 -28.51 -21.94 -16.66
C PHE A 165 -28.48 -22.26 -15.17
N LYS A 166 -29.03 -21.34 -14.35
CA LYS A 166 -29.44 -21.68 -12.98
C LYS A 166 -30.68 -22.55 -13.06
N THR A 167 -30.71 -23.67 -12.31
CA THR A 167 -31.85 -24.58 -12.28
C THR A 167 -33.12 -23.81 -11.87
N PRO A 168 -34.03 -23.49 -12.81
CA PRO A 168 -35.25 -22.79 -12.48
C PRO A 168 -36.19 -23.78 -11.77
N ASN A 169 -36.99 -23.32 -10.82
CA ASN A 169 -37.92 -24.21 -10.12
C ASN A 169 -38.93 -24.77 -11.14
N PRO A 170 -38.93 -26.10 -11.41
CA PRO A 170 -39.83 -26.69 -12.42
C PRO A 170 -41.32 -26.48 -12.11
N LYS A 171 -41.64 -26.12 -10.86
CA LYS A 171 -42.99 -25.84 -10.39
C LYS A 171 -43.36 -24.35 -10.44
N SER A 172 -42.44 -23.46 -10.85
CA SER A 172 -42.71 -22.03 -11.04
C SER A 172 -43.66 -21.83 -12.21
N ALA A 173 -44.70 -21.01 -12.03
CA ALA A 173 -45.58 -20.59 -13.12
C ALA A 173 -44.83 -19.90 -14.27
N ASN A 174 -43.63 -19.35 -13.99
CA ASN A 174 -42.78 -18.67 -14.95
C ASN A 174 -41.64 -19.54 -15.50
N TYR A 175 -41.62 -20.84 -15.22
CA TYR A 175 -40.51 -21.74 -15.58
C TYR A 175 -40.10 -21.65 -17.07
N ALA A 176 -41.09 -21.71 -17.98
CA ALA A 176 -40.83 -21.62 -19.42
C ALA A 176 -40.29 -20.25 -19.85
N GLN A 177 -40.78 -19.16 -19.22
CA GLN A 177 -40.30 -17.81 -19.49
C GLN A 177 -38.89 -17.58 -18.95
N GLU A 178 -38.58 -18.11 -17.76
CA GLU A 178 -37.24 -18.07 -17.16
C GLU A 178 -36.22 -18.81 -18.03
N LEU A 179 -36.55 -20.02 -18.51
CA LEU A 179 -35.72 -20.77 -19.45
C LEU A 179 -35.50 -20.03 -20.77
N ALA A 180 -36.56 -19.48 -21.37
CA ALA A 180 -36.45 -18.71 -22.60
C ALA A 180 -35.57 -17.47 -22.42
N ARG A 181 -35.67 -16.79 -21.27
CA ARG A 181 -34.82 -15.64 -20.93
C ARG A 181 -33.35 -16.03 -20.75
N GLN A 182 -33.07 -17.16 -20.08
CA GLN A 182 -31.71 -17.68 -19.93
C GLN A 182 -31.10 -18.06 -21.28
N GLN A 183 -31.86 -18.75 -22.13
CA GLN A 183 -31.45 -19.11 -23.49
C GLN A 183 -31.18 -17.85 -24.32
N ASN A 184 -32.06 -16.84 -24.27
CA ASN A 184 -31.86 -15.59 -24.98
C ASN A 184 -30.60 -14.84 -24.53
N LYS A 185 -30.27 -14.84 -23.23
CA LYS A 185 -29.01 -14.29 -22.73
C LYS A 185 -27.79 -15.06 -23.25
N LEU A 186 -27.85 -16.39 -23.27
CA LEU A 186 -26.79 -17.22 -23.83
C LEU A 186 -26.59 -16.93 -25.33
N ASP A 187 -27.67 -16.86 -26.10
CA ASP A 187 -27.61 -16.63 -27.56
C ASP A 187 -27.06 -15.23 -27.89
N ASN A 188 -27.25 -14.24 -27.00
CA ASN A 188 -26.71 -12.89 -27.13
C ASN A 188 -25.32 -12.70 -26.50
N SER A 189 -24.71 -13.75 -25.94
CA SER A 189 -23.37 -13.73 -25.33
C SER A 189 -22.26 -14.00 -26.37
N TYR A 190 -21.07 -14.40 -25.93
CA TYR A 190 -20.01 -14.93 -26.81
C TYR A 190 -20.09 -16.44 -27.00
N PHE A 191 -21.06 -17.14 -26.38
CA PHE A 191 -21.27 -18.57 -26.55
C PHE A 191 -21.41 -19.03 -28.02
N PRO A 192 -22.13 -18.33 -28.93
CA PRO A 192 -22.19 -18.74 -30.34
C PRO A 192 -20.83 -18.74 -31.04
N ILE A 193 -19.93 -17.84 -30.64
CA ILE A 193 -18.55 -17.78 -31.15
C ILE A 193 -17.78 -18.99 -30.62
N LEU A 194 -17.81 -19.25 -29.31
CA LEU A 194 -17.17 -20.41 -28.69
C LEU A 194 -17.64 -21.73 -29.34
N LYS A 195 -18.93 -21.84 -29.67
CA LYS A 195 -19.49 -23.03 -30.33
C LYS A 195 -18.88 -23.28 -31.71
N ASN A 196 -18.57 -22.22 -32.45
CA ASN A 196 -18.00 -22.29 -33.79
C ASN A 196 -16.48 -22.10 -33.83
N LEU A 197 -15.84 -21.91 -32.66
CA LEU A 197 -14.40 -21.71 -32.52
C LEU A 197 -13.62 -22.80 -33.26
N THR A 198 -12.61 -22.39 -34.02
CA THR A 198 -11.68 -23.27 -34.72
C THR A 198 -10.44 -23.54 -33.86
N LEU A 199 -9.63 -24.53 -34.26
CA LEU A 199 -8.36 -24.84 -33.59
C LEU A 199 -7.39 -23.65 -33.64
N GLU A 200 -7.30 -23.00 -34.80
CA GLU A 200 -6.42 -21.84 -35.00
C GLU A 200 -6.83 -20.66 -34.10
N GLU A 201 -8.12 -20.32 -34.08
CA GLU A 201 -8.64 -19.26 -33.20
C GLU A 201 -8.45 -19.58 -31.72
N ALA A 202 -8.57 -20.87 -31.33
CA ALA A 202 -8.33 -21.28 -29.95
C ALA A 202 -6.87 -21.10 -29.56
N ASN A 203 -5.92 -21.48 -30.41
CA ASN A 203 -4.50 -21.24 -30.16
C ASN A 203 -4.20 -19.73 -30.09
N ASN A 204 -4.73 -18.93 -31.01
CA ASN A 204 -4.58 -17.48 -31.00
C ASN A 204 -5.15 -16.82 -29.72
N PHE A 205 -6.21 -17.39 -29.15
CA PHE A 205 -6.78 -16.94 -27.88
C PHE A 205 -5.87 -17.33 -26.70
N LEU A 206 -5.45 -18.59 -26.65
CA LEU A 206 -4.60 -19.12 -25.58
C LEU A 206 -3.23 -18.44 -25.55
N ASP A 207 -2.69 -18.04 -26.70
CA ASP A 207 -1.43 -17.29 -26.84
C ASP A 207 -1.49 -15.90 -26.20
N LYS A 208 -2.69 -15.35 -25.96
CA LYS A 208 -2.84 -14.09 -25.20
C LYS A 208 -2.82 -14.29 -23.69
N ILE A 209 -2.84 -15.53 -23.20
CA ILE A 209 -2.89 -15.85 -21.78
C ILE A 209 -1.50 -16.25 -21.28
N TYR A 210 -1.00 -15.50 -20.29
CA TYR A 210 0.18 -15.85 -19.52
C TYR A 210 -0.23 -16.70 -18.33
N TRP A 211 0.35 -17.89 -18.23
CA TRP A 211 0.04 -18.86 -17.18
C TRP A 211 1.16 -18.93 -16.16
N HIS A 212 0.86 -18.53 -14.94
CA HIS A 212 1.76 -18.52 -13.81
C HIS A 212 1.26 -19.50 -12.75
N PHE A 213 1.78 -20.72 -12.78
CA PHE A 213 1.55 -21.76 -11.78
C PHE A 213 2.71 -21.80 -10.80
N ASP A 214 2.47 -22.33 -9.59
CA ASP A 214 3.49 -22.45 -8.54
C ASP A 214 4.15 -21.11 -8.18
N ASP A 215 3.42 -20.00 -8.36
CA ASP A 215 3.98 -18.66 -8.20
C ASP A 215 3.96 -18.19 -6.73
N GLU A 216 4.64 -17.08 -6.46
CA GLU A 216 4.90 -16.51 -5.14
C GLU A 216 3.61 -16.39 -4.30
N ASP A 217 3.69 -16.84 -3.04
CA ASP A 217 2.67 -16.51 -2.04
C ASP A 217 2.76 -15.02 -1.65
N ASN A 218 1.85 -14.58 -0.77
CA ASN A 218 1.80 -13.17 -0.35
C ASN A 218 3.12 -12.65 0.24
N ASP A 219 3.87 -13.49 0.93
CA ASP A 219 5.09 -13.06 1.64
C ASP A 219 6.27 -13.00 0.66
N ALA A 220 6.41 -14.01 -0.20
CA ALA A 220 7.41 -14.01 -1.26
C ALA A 220 7.17 -12.87 -2.27
N LEU A 221 5.91 -12.64 -2.65
CA LEU A 221 5.54 -11.57 -3.59
C LEU A 221 5.80 -10.19 -2.99
N LYS A 222 5.49 -10.01 -1.70
CA LYS A 222 5.83 -8.77 -1.00
C LYS A 222 7.35 -8.54 -0.99
N ALA A 223 8.14 -9.57 -0.69
CA ALA A 223 9.60 -9.46 -0.69
C ALA A 223 10.15 -9.07 -2.08
N SER A 224 9.60 -9.66 -3.17
CA SER A 224 10.01 -9.30 -4.53
C SER A 224 9.61 -7.85 -4.88
N VAL A 225 8.45 -7.39 -4.44
CA VAL A 225 8.01 -5.99 -4.60
C VAL A 225 8.90 -5.02 -3.82
N LEU A 226 9.26 -5.32 -2.57
CA LEU A 226 10.18 -4.47 -1.79
C LEU A 226 11.54 -4.33 -2.48
N GLN A 227 12.05 -5.41 -3.06
CA GLN A 227 13.28 -5.36 -3.85
C GLN A 227 13.13 -4.50 -5.11
N LEU A 228 11.99 -4.58 -5.80
CA LEU A 228 11.70 -3.72 -6.95
C LEU A 228 11.62 -2.25 -6.55
N ILE A 229 10.95 -1.93 -5.44
CA ILE A 229 10.92 -0.57 -4.87
C ILE A 229 12.33 -0.08 -4.59
N LYS A 230 13.18 -0.88 -3.94
CA LYS A 230 14.58 -0.54 -3.68
C LYS A 230 15.35 -0.16 -4.94
N THR A 231 15.17 -0.92 -6.02
CA THR A 231 15.85 -0.71 -7.31
C THR A 231 15.15 0.27 -8.26
N CYS A 232 14.01 0.83 -7.86
CA CYS A 232 13.21 1.70 -8.70
C CYS A 232 13.96 3.01 -9.01
N PRO A 233 13.88 3.55 -10.25
CA PRO A 233 14.48 4.86 -10.59
C PRO A 233 13.96 6.04 -9.76
N LEU A 234 12.80 5.89 -9.10
CA LEU A 234 12.24 6.90 -8.20
C LEU A 234 12.92 6.88 -6.81
N SER A 235 13.64 5.82 -6.48
CA SER A 235 14.38 5.69 -5.23
C SER A 235 15.63 6.56 -5.25
N ASN A 236 15.91 7.19 -4.10
CA ASN A 236 17.00 8.11 -3.88
C ASN A 236 17.44 8.06 -2.40
N LEU A 237 18.52 8.76 -2.07
CA LEU A 237 19.09 8.74 -0.71
C LEU A 237 18.07 9.12 0.39
N SER A 238 17.11 9.99 0.09
CA SER A 238 16.11 10.43 1.08
C SER A 238 15.04 9.36 1.36
N ASN A 239 14.94 8.31 0.54
CA ASN A 239 14.02 7.20 0.75
C ASN A 239 14.72 5.83 0.88
N GLU A 240 16.04 5.84 1.10
CA GLU A 240 16.79 4.66 1.50
C GLU A 240 16.21 4.08 2.80
N ASP A 241 16.06 2.75 2.84
CA ASP A 241 15.45 1.98 3.93
C ASP A 241 13.97 2.31 4.25
N LYS A 242 13.26 2.95 3.31
CA LYS A 242 11.82 3.26 3.42
C LYS A 242 10.94 2.45 2.47
N GLU A 243 11.44 1.35 1.93
CA GLU A 243 10.72 0.53 0.95
C GLU A 243 9.40 -0.02 1.52
N GLU A 244 9.40 -0.40 2.81
CA GLU A 244 8.20 -0.87 3.51
C GLU A 244 7.16 0.25 3.67
N THR A 245 7.59 1.49 3.94
CA THR A 245 6.70 2.65 4.03
C THR A 245 6.06 2.94 2.69
N ILE A 246 6.84 2.96 1.61
CA ILE A 246 6.35 3.15 0.24
C ILE A 246 5.34 2.06 -0.12
N PHE A 247 5.67 0.79 0.17
CA PHE A 247 4.79 -0.33 -0.07
C PHE A 247 3.45 -0.17 0.69
N CYS A 248 3.48 0.20 1.96
CA CYS A 248 2.26 0.40 2.76
C CYS A 248 1.41 1.56 2.23
N GLU A 249 2.03 2.69 1.85
CA GLU A 249 1.31 3.82 1.25
C GLU A 249 0.64 3.44 -0.08
N LEU A 250 1.29 2.62 -0.92
CA LEU A 250 0.69 2.11 -2.16
C LEU A 250 -0.46 1.13 -1.90
N MET A 251 -0.35 0.30 -0.87
CA MET A 251 -1.44 -0.61 -0.44
C MET A 251 -2.66 0.19 0.01
N GLU A 252 -2.47 1.22 0.85
CA GLU A 252 -3.55 2.10 1.31
C GLU A 252 -4.18 2.88 0.16
N LEU A 253 -3.36 3.39 -0.77
CA LEU A 253 -3.86 4.08 -1.95
C LEU A 253 -4.76 3.17 -2.80
N LEU A 254 -4.41 1.90 -3.00
CA LEU A 254 -5.27 0.94 -3.68
C LEU A 254 -6.60 0.73 -2.95
N ASP A 255 -6.55 0.62 -1.62
CA ASP A 255 -7.75 0.48 -0.78
C ASP A 255 -8.69 1.70 -0.89
N GLU A 256 -8.15 2.91 -0.78
CA GLU A 256 -8.93 4.15 -0.92
C GLU A 256 -9.58 4.25 -2.30
N ARG A 257 -8.80 3.99 -3.36
CA ARG A 257 -9.23 4.11 -4.75
C ARG A 257 -10.31 3.10 -5.10
N GLN A 258 -10.17 1.85 -4.65
CA GLN A 258 -11.15 0.80 -4.90
C GLN A 258 -12.55 1.15 -4.35
N ASN A 259 -12.58 1.82 -3.19
CA ASN A 259 -13.79 2.21 -2.48
C ASN A 259 -14.41 3.53 -2.98
N ASP A 260 -13.81 4.22 -3.95
CA ASP A 260 -14.38 5.43 -4.51
C ASP A 260 -15.68 5.12 -5.29
N ASN A 261 -16.66 6.03 -5.23
CA ASN A 261 -17.91 5.90 -5.97
C ASN A 261 -17.78 6.31 -7.43
N VAL A 262 -16.78 7.13 -7.77
CA VAL A 262 -16.52 7.63 -9.11
C VAL A 262 -15.59 6.65 -9.83
N PHE A 263 -16.08 6.06 -10.92
CA PHE A 263 -15.34 5.03 -11.67
C PHE A 263 -13.92 5.46 -12.08
N SER A 264 -13.75 6.68 -12.59
CA SER A 264 -12.44 7.19 -13.00
C SER A 264 -11.46 7.36 -11.84
N ASN A 265 -11.95 7.57 -10.62
CA ASN A 265 -11.09 7.74 -9.45
C ASN A 265 -10.52 6.41 -8.97
N LYS A 266 -11.08 5.27 -9.39
CA LYS A 266 -10.61 3.93 -9.00
C LYS A 266 -9.24 3.57 -9.59
N PHE A 267 -8.76 4.33 -10.56
CA PHE A 267 -7.49 4.08 -11.24
C PHE A 267 -6.35 4.83 -10.57
N ILE A 268 -5.24 4.11 -10.36
CA ILE A 268 -3.94 4.63 -9.95
C ILE A 268 -3.08 4.85 -11.19
N THR A 269 -2.39 5.97 -11.22
CA THR A 269 -1.50 6.37 -12.31
C THR A 269 -0.04 6.41 -11.86
N GLY A 270 0.89 6.47 -12.82
CA GLY A 270 2.31 6.69 -12.51
C GLY A 270 2.58 7.97 -11.72
N SER A 271 1.75 9.01 -11.85
CA SER A 271 1.85 10.23 -11.05
C SER A 271 1.53 9.99 -9.58
N ASP A 272 0.53 9.16 -9.28
CA ASP A 272 0.18 8.80 -7.91
C ASP A 272 1.32 8.00 -7.25
N VAL A 273 1.92 7.06 -7.98
CA VAL A 273 3.08 6.30 -7.49
C VAL A 273 4.27 7.22 -7.22
N LYS A 274 4.59 8.14 -8.14
CA LYS A 274 5.63 9.16 -7.92
C LYS A 274 5.37 10.02 -6.69
N MET A 275 4.10 10.36 -6.42
CA MET A 275 3.72 11.12 -5.24
C MET A 275 4.03 10.34 -3.96
N VAL A 276 3.74 9.03 -3.92
CA VAL A 276 4.09 8.18 -2.78
C VAL A 276 5.60 8.17 -2.51
N PHE A 277 6.41 7.97 -3.56
CA PHE A 277 7.88 8.04 -3.41
C PHE A 277 8.34 9.40 -2.87
N LYS A 278 7.71 10.49 -3.32
CA LYS A 278 8.01 11.85 -2.85
C LYS A 278 7.58 12.11 -1.41
N ASN A 279 6.42 11.60 -1.00
CA ASN A 279 5.95 11.69 0.38
C ASN A 279 6.88 10.94 1.33
N ALA A 280 7.37 9.77 0.92
CA ALA A 280 8.34 9.00 1.67
C ALA A 280 9.68 9.73 1.87
N GLU A 281 10.07 10.68 1.03
CA GLU A 281 11.27 11.52 1.28
C GLU A 281 11.12 12.37 2.54
N SER A 282 9.89 12.82 2.83
CA SER A 282 9.59 13.69 3.97
C SER A 282 9.22 12.91 5.25
N SER A 283 9.00 11.60 5.15
CA SER A 283 8.78 10.76 6.33
C SER A 283 10.10 10.62 7.09
N ILE A 284 10.08 10.84 8.40
CA ILE A 284 11.30 10.73 9.21
C ILE A 284 11.59 9.25 9.41
N SER A 285 12.76 8.79 8.98
CA SER A 285 13.28 7.50 9.44
C SER A 285 13.40 7.58 10.96
N VAL A 286 12.73 6.66 11.66
CA VAL A 286 12.68 6.61 13.13
C VAL A 286 14.10 6.49 13.73
N GLU A 287 15.08 6.06 12.94
CA GLU A 287 16.45 5.76 13.34
C GLU A 287 17.31 6.98 13.70
N LEU A 288 16.91 8.22 13.35
CA LEU A 288 17.65 9.45 13.70
C LEU A 288 16.98 10.28 14.82
N LEU A 289 16.00 9.71 15.53
CA LEU A 289 15.35 10.37 16.67
C LEU A 289 16.16 10.15 17.96
N ASP A 290 16.52 11.24 18.64
CA ASP A 290 17.16 11.18 19.96
C ASP A 290 16.22 10.49 20.98
N PRO A 291 16.58 9.31 21.52
CA PRO A 291 15.69 8.52 22.39
C PRO A 291 15.39 9.19 23.73
N SER A 292 16.05 10.31 24.04
CA SER A 292 15.85 11.05 25.29
C SER A 292 14.44 11.63 25.45
N TRP A 293 13.61 11.62 24.39
CA TRP A 293 12.19 12.00 24.49
C TRP A 293 11.41 11.15 25.49
N GLU A 294 11.77 9.87 25.66
CA GLU A 294 11.11 8.97 26.63
C GLU A 294 11.34 9.42 28.08
N ARG A 295 12.52 9.98 28.35
CA ARG A 295 12.93 10.43 29.69
C ARG A 295 12.24 11.71 30.14
N TYR A 296 11.75 12.54 29.21
CA TYR A 296 11.04 13.77 29.54
C TYR A 296 9.78 13.50 30.38
N HIS A 297 9.02 12.48 30.02
CA HIS A 297 7.80 12.10 30.75
C HIS A 297 8.10 11.50 32.12
N GLU A 298 9.20 10.75 32.25
CA GLU A 298 9.62 10.20 33.55
C GLU A 298 9.99 11.33 34.52
N GLU A 299 10.75 12.32 34.04
CA GLU A 299 11.17 13.45 34.88
C GLU A 299 10.02 14.38 35.24
N SER A 300 9.04 14.61 34.35
CA SER A 300 7.88 15.45 34.68
C SER A 300 7.07 14.93 35.87
N GLN A 301 7.03 13.61 36.07
CA GLN A 301 6.36 12.96 37.21
C GLN A 301 7.13 13.13 38.53
N ARG A 302 8.43 13.45 38.48
CA ARG A 302 9.29 13.62 39.66
C ARG A 302 9.32 15.06 40.20
N ILE A 303 8.69 16.00 39.50
CA ILE A 303 8.69 17.42 39.86
C ILE A 303 7.89 17.68 41.13
N THR A 304 8.60 18.08 42.19
CA THR A 304 8.04 18.43 43.51
C THR A 304 7.81 19.94 43.68
N ASP A 305 8.66 20.79 43.09
CA ASP A 305 8.46 22.25 43.07
C ASP A 305 7.21 22.60 42.26
N LYS A 306 6.36 23.50 42.78
CA LYS A 306 5.11 23.96 42.14
C LYS A 306 5.10 25.45 41.85
N ARG A 307 6.22 26.14 42.08
CA ARG A 307 6.39 27.57 41.79
C ARG A 307 6.52 27.77 40.28
N ASN A 308 5.74 28.71 39.74
CA ASN A 308 5.90 29.14 38.35
C ASN A 308 7.18 29.99 38.16
N LEU A 309 7.47 30.39 36.92
CA LEU A 309 8.63 31.22 36.60
C LEU A 309 8.70 32.51 37.44
N GLY A 310 7.58 33.21 37.61
CA GLY A 310 7.51 34.45 38.38
C GLY A 310 7.84 34.24 39.85
N ASP A 311 7.22 33.25 40.48
CA ASP A 311 7.46 32.92 41.89
C ASP A 311 8.92 32.52 42.15
N LYS A 312 9.54 31.80 41.21
CA LYS A 312 10.95 31.41 41.29
C LYS A 312 11.89 32.61 41.21
N LEU A 313 11.67 33.51 40.26
CA LEU A 313 12.48 34.72 40.11
C LEU A 313 12.39 35.62 41.34
N MET A 314 11.17 35.85 41.84
CA MET A 314 10.94 36.68 43.02
C MET A 314 11.49 36.06 44.31
N SER A 315 11.60 34.73 44.39
CA SER A 315 12.17 34.04 45.55
C SER A 315 13.66 34.28 45.74
N VAL A 316 14.40 34.53 44.67
CA VAL A 316 15.85 34.78 44.70
C VAL A 316 16.21 36.25 44.47
N CYS A 317 15.30 37.05 43.89
CA CYS A 317 15.45 38.48 43.65
C CYS A 317 14.11 39.20 43.91
N PRO A 318 13.82 39.64 45.14
CA PRO A 318 12.55 40.28 45.49
C PRO A 318 12.23 41.56 44.70
N ASP A 319 13.24 42.28 44.21
CA ASP A 319 13.09 43.52 43.44
C ASP A 319 13.16 43.30 41.91
N PHE A 320 12.93 42.06 41.44
CA PHE A 320 13.00 41.75 40.02
C PHE A 320 11.98 42.54 39.19
N SER A 321 12.41 43.09 38.05
CA SER A 321 11.56 43.92 37.21
C SER A 321 10.30 43.18 36.72
N LYS A 322 9.12 43.73 37.06
CA LYS A 322 7.82 43.24 36.57
C LYS A 322 7.72 43.25 35.05
N GLN A 323 8.41 44.18 34.38
CA GLN A 323 8.43 44.27 32.92
C GLN A 323 9.22 43.10 32.32
N LEU A 324 10.39 42.78 32.87
CA LEU A 324 11.22 41.66 32.41
C LEU A 324 10.53 40.32 32.69
N HIS A 325 9.94 40.16 33.87
CA HIS A 325 9.10 39.00 34.17
C HIS A 325 8.00 38.82 33.12
N GLY A 326 7.26 39.90 32.79
CA GLY A 326 6.23 39.84 31.77
C GLY A 326 6.75 39.47 30.37
N ILE A 327 7.99 39.83 30.03
CA ILE A 327 8.64 39.41 28.78
C ILE A 327 8.95 37.91 28.84
N TYR A 328 9.59 37.43 29.90
CA TYR A 328 9.97 36.02 30.02
C TYR A 328 8.77 35.08 30.06
N SER A 329 7.70 35.45 30.77
CA SER A 329 6.48 34.66 30.80
C SER A 329 5.80 34.58 29.42
N ARG A 330 5.90 35.63 28.59
CA ARG A 330 5.43 35.58 27.20
C ARG A 330 6.30 34.68 26.34
N GLU A 331 7.62 34.77 26.48
CA GLU A 331 8.57 33.90 25.76
C GLU A 331 8.35 32.42 26.13
N ALA A 332 8.14 32.09 27.41
CA ALA A 332 7.76 30.74 27.84
C ALA A 332 6.52 30.20 27.12
N CYS A 333 5.48 31.04 26.94
CA CYS A 333 4.24 30.63 26.29
C CYS A 333 4.40 30.33 24.79
N THR A 334 5.48 30.77 24.14
CA THR A 334 5.70 30.55 22.70
C THR A 334 6.02 29.10 22.34
N VAL A 335 6.41 28.29 23.33
CA VAL A 335 6.84 26.89 23.15
C VAL A 335 6.03 25.91 23.97
N LYS A 336 4.91 26.36 24.57
CA LYS A 336 4.00 25.51 25.34
C LYS A 336 3.46 24.39 24.46
N ILE A 337 3.51 23.19 25.01
CA ILE A 337 3.19 21.93 24.32
C ILE A 337 1.68 21.69 24.39
N ASP A 338 1.05 21.52 23.23
CA ASP A 338 -0.16 20.70 23.11
C ASP A 338 0.23 19.22 23.21
N THR A 339 -0.67 18.36 23.68
CA THR A 339 -0.50 16.90 23.85
C THR A 339 -0.03 16.13 22.60
N ASN A 340 0.08 16.80 21.45
CA ASN A 340 0.52 16.26 20.16
C ASN A 340 1.93 16.68 19.71
N SER A 341 2.77 17.25 20.59
CA SER A 341 4.13 17.63 20.21
C SER A 341 4.99 16.41 19.82
N GLY A 342 5.68 16.49 18.68
CA GLY A 342 6.44 15.36 18.13
C GLY A 342 7.68 14.99 18.96
N LYS A 343 8.08 13.70 18.92
CA LYS A 343 9.21 13.12 19.69
C LYS A 343 10.51 13.93 19.60
N SER A 344 10.85 14.46 18.42
CA SER A 344 12.02 15.31 18.21
C SER A 344 12.04 16.57 19.09
N PHE A 345 10.88 17.18 19.34
CA PHE A 345 10.77 18.36 20.20
C PHE A 345 10.86 18.01 21.69
N LEU A 346 10.27 16.89 22.10
CA LEU A 346 10.40 16.38 23.48
C LEU A 346 11.85 16.03 23.82
N ALA A 347 12.57 15.40 22.89
CA ALA A 347 14.00 15.14 23.04
C ALA A 347 14.79 16.44 23.21
N LEU A 348 14.53 17.45 22.36
CA LEU A 348 15.14 18.77 22.48
C LEU A 348 14.90 19.39 23.87
N LYS A 349 13.65 19.45 24.32
CA LYS A 349 13.31 19.97 25.67
C LYS A 349 14.10 19.26 26.76
N TYR A 350 14.18 17.93 26.69
CA TYR A 350 14.93 17.14 27.67
C TYR A 350 16.43 17.43 27.66
N ARG A 351 17.04 17.59 26.48
CA ARG A 351 18.46 17.95 26.36
C ARG A 351 18.75 19.35 26.89
N VAL A 352 17.87 20.32 26.60
CA VAL A 352 17.95 21.67 27.18
C VAL A 352 17.81 21.61 28.70
N PHE A 353 16.87 20.82 29.21
CA PHE A 353 16.73 20.58 30.65
C PHE A 353 18.02 20.06 31.28
N LEU A 354 18.66 19.03 30.73
CA LEU A 354 19.91 18.49 31.26
C LEU A 354 21.03 19.54 31.27
N ALA A 355 21.17 20.31 30.19
CA ALA A 355 22.18 21.37 30.09
C ALA A 355 21.97 22.46 31.16
N CYS A 356 20.71 22.89 31.36
CA CYS A 356 20.35 23.84 32.42
C CYS A 356 20.58 23.27 33.82
N ALA A 357 20.15 22.04 34.07
CA ALA A 357 20.30 21.37 35.36
C ALA A 357 21.78 21.23 35.74
N GLU A 358 22.64 20.85 34.78
CA GLU A 358 24.08 20.74 35.00
C GLU A 358 24.73 22.11 35.28
N TYR A 359 24.29 23.17 34.59
CA TYR A 359 24.73 24.54 34.90
C TYR A 359 24.34 24.95 36.32
N LEU A 360 23.07 24.74 36.68
CA LEU A 360 22.52 25.12 37.99
C LEU A 360 23.17 24.34 39.13
N ALA A 361 23.42 23.04 38.96
CA ALA A 361 24.10 22.21 39.96
C ALA A 361 25.48 22.75 40.37
N LEU A 362 26.14 23.52 39.51
CA LEU A 362 27.46 24.10 39.74
C LEU A 362 27.43 25.58 40.13
N ASN A 363 26.35 26.30 39.81
CA ASN A 363 26.30 27.76 39.86
C ASN A 363 25.07 28.34 40.58
N ALA A 364 24.18 27.50 41.11
CA ALA A 364 23.00 27.93 41.85
C ALA A 364 23.41 28.69 43.13
N GLN A 365 22.66 29.74 43.47
CA GLN A 365 22.87 30.58 44.64
C GLN A 365 21.54 30.84 45.34
N SER A 366 21.58 31.14 46.64
CA SER A 366 20.36 31.43 47.40
C SER A 366 19.77 32.81 47.09
N THR A 367 20.58 33.74 46.59
CA THR A 367 20.19 35.12 46.29
C THR A 367 20.87 35.58 45.01
N TYR A 368 20.15 36.30 44.16
CA TYR A 368 20.66 36.87 42.93
C TYR A 368 20.25 38.34 42.80
N THR A 369 21.09 39.13 42.15
CA THR A 369 20.69 40.40 41.53
C THR A 369 20.03 40.15 40.17
N GLN A 370 19.29 41.14 39.66
CA GLN A 370 18.67 41.02 38.33
C GLN A 370 19.69 40.74 37.22
N ASP A 371 20.85 41.38 37.26
CA ASP A 371 21.89 41.20 36.23
C ASP A 371 22.54 39.82 36.30
N GLU A 372 22.68 39.25 37.50
CA GLU A 372 23.16 37.88 37.69
C GLU A 372 22.15 36.85 37.18
N ILE A 373 20.83 37.10 37.33
CA ILE A 373 19.78 36.25 36.74
C ILE A 373 19.88 36.28 35.20
N ILE A 374 19.98 37.48 34.62
CA ILE A 374 20.10 37.63 33.15
C ILE A 374 21.34 36.89 32.66
N THR A 375 22.47 37.03 33.37
CA THR A 375 23.72 36.35 33.06
C THR A 375 23.58 34.83 33.17
N ALA A 376 22.95 34.33 34.23
CA ALA A 376 22.73 32.90 34.42
C ALA A 376 21.88 32.30 33.29
N ILE A 377 20.82 32.99 32.87
CA ILE A 377 19.99 32.56 31.74
C ILE A 377 20.77 32.59 30.43
N GLY A 378 21.60 33.60 30.21
CA GLY A 378 22.51 33.67 29.07
C GLY A 378 23.47 32.49 29.00
N ASN A 379 24.09 32.13 30.12
CA ASN A 379 25.01 30.99 30.20
C ASN A 379 24.29 29.64 29.97
N MET A 380 23.07 29.48 30.49
CA MET A 380 22.24 28.31 30.22
C MET A 380 21.88 28.20 28.74
N LEU A 381 21.59 29.32 28.07
CA LEU A 381 21.31 29.37 26.64
C LEU A 381 22.54 28.97 25.81
N GLU A 382 23.71 29.53 26.14
CA GLU A 382 24.97 29.20 25.46
C GLU A 382 25.28 27.71 25.57
N LYS A 383 25.22 27.16 26.80
CA LYS A 383 25.46 25.73 27.06
C LYS A 383 24.47 24.82 26.34
N SER A 384 23.18 25.18 26.38
CA SER A 384 22.13 24.42 25.70
C SER A 384 22.33 24.43 24.18
N THR A 385 22.62 25.59 23.61
CA THR A 385 22.87 25.73 22.17
C THR A 385 24.09 24.93 21.73
N ALA A 386 25.20 25.02 22.45
CA ALA A 386 26.40 24.22 22.17
C ALA A 386 26.14 22.70 22.25
N THR A 387 25.36 22.27 23.25
CA THR A 387 24.99 20.85 23.41
C THR A 387 24.15 20.35 22.23
N ILE A 388 23.17 21.14 21.80
CA ILE A 388 22.30 20.76 20.68
C ILE A 388 23.06 20.78 19.35
N GLU A 389 23.94 21.75 19.12
CA GLU A 389 24.80 21.76 17.91
C GLU A 389 25.72 20.54 17.85
N ALA A 390 26.26 20.09 18.99
CA ALA A 390 27.05 18.86 19.02
C ALA A 390 26.20 17.62 18.70
N LEU A 391 24.99 17.52 19.27
CA LEU A 391 24.08 16.37 19.09
C LEU A 391 23.43 16.31 17.70
N LYS A 392 23.37 17.43 16.96
CA LYS A 392 22.88 17.45 15.57
C LYS A 392 23.69 16.58 14.61
N ASN A 393 24.92 16.21 14.98
CA ASN A 393 25.73 15.27 14.20
C ASN A 393 25.18 13.83 14.26
N ASP A 394 24.48 13.50 15.35
CA ASP A 394 24.00 12.14 15.63
C ASP A 394 22.46 12.03 15.55
N PHE A 395 21.74 13.14 15.76
CA PHE A 395 20.28 13.17 15.87
C PHE A 395 19.63 14.32 15.11
N THR A 396 18.36 14.13 14.72
CA THR A 396 17.56 15.16 14.02
C THR A 396 16.65 15.94 14.98
N TYR A 397 16.90 17.25 15.12
CA TYR A 397 16.04 18.20 15.83
C TYR A 397 15.31 19.13 14.86
N ARG A 398 13.99 18.97 14.71
CA ARG A 398 13.16 19.70 13.72
C ARG A 398 13.16 21.22 13.90
N VAL A 399 13.23 21.70 15.14
CA VAL A 399 13.27 23.12 15.50
C VAL A 399 14.31 23.26 16.59
N SER A 400 15.37 24.04 16.39
CA SER A 400 16.50 24.08 17.33
C SER A 400 17.32 25.36 17.21
N ASN A 401 16.71 26.44 16.74
CA ASN A 401 17.36 27.74 16.73
C ASN A 401 17.45 28.30 18.16
N GLU A 402 18.38 29.23 18.36
CA GLU A 402 18.65 29.85 19.66
C GLU A 402 17.40 30.48 20.30
N VAL A 403 16.52 31.11 19.52
CA VAL A 403 15.27 31.71 20.03
C VAL A 403 14.35 30.64 20.63
N ILE A 404 14.20 29.49 19.97
CA ILE A 404 13.40 28.38 20.47
C ILE A 404 14.04 27.79 21.73
N ILE A 405 15.35 27.58 21.75
CA ILE A 405 16.08 27.07 22.91
C ILE A 405 15.88 28.01 24.11
N LYS A 406 15.99 29.32 23.90
CA LYS A 406 15.77 30.33 24.94
C LYS A 406 14.34 30.29 25.48
N SER A 407 13.34 30.20 24.60
CA SER A 407 11.95 30.03 25.02
C SER A 407 11.73 28.75 25.83
N ILE A 408 12.39 27.64 25.46
CA ILE A 408 12.35 26.37 26.22
C ILE A 408 12.91 26.57 27.62
N ILE A 409 14.00 27.33 27.80
CA ILE A 409 14.56 27.59 29.14
C ILE A 409 13.52 28.27 30.04
N TYR A 410 12.84 29.31 29.54
CA TYR A 410 11.79 29.98 30.31
C TYR A 410 10.61 29.05 30.62
N ASP A 411 10.23 28.23 29.65
CA ASP A 411 9.17 27.25 29.83
C ASP A 411 9.55 26.16 30.84
N LEU A 412 10.79 25.70 30.91
CA LEU A 412 11.26 24.75 31.93
C LEU A 412 11.20 25.33 33.35
N PHE A 413 11.42 26.65 33.51
CA PHE A 413 11.16 27.33 34.78
C PHE A 413 9.67 27.33 35.12
N ASP A 414 8.80 27.59 34.13
CA ASP A 414 7.34 27.66 34.27
C ASP A 414 6.70 26.28 34.53
N GLU A 415 7.10 25.25 33.78
CA GLU A 415 6.71 23.83 33.93
C GLU A 415 7.37 23.15 35.14
N CYS A 416 8.07 23.91 35.97
CA CYS A 416 8.62 23.47 37.23
C CYS A 416 9.83 22.52 37.18
N PHE A 417 10.44 22.31 36.01
CA PHE A 417 11.61 21.43 35.84
C PHE A 417 12.91 21.98 36.47
N ILE A 418 13.12 23.30 36.46
CA ILE A 418 14.36 23.93 36.96
C ILE A 418 14.06 25.13 37.88
N ALA A 419 14.95 25.41 38.84
CA ALA A 419 14.89 26.56 39.75
C ALA A 419 16.29 27.13 40.01
N LEU A 420 16.38 28.43 40.29
CA LEU A 420 17.67 29.11 40.57
C LEU A 420 18.21 28.85 41.98
N ASN A 421 17.35 28.36 42.88
CA ASN A 421 17.69 27.95 44.24
C ASN A 421 17.41 26.46 44.44
N GLU A 422 18.16 25.84 45.34
CA GLU A 422 17.82 24.51 45.86
C GLU A 422 16.46 24.58 46.59
N VAL A 423 15.61 23.59 46.34
CA VAL A 423 14.27 23.44 46.95
C VAL A 423 14.32 22.42 48.07
#